data_AF-A0A0K8RGT6-F1
#
_entry.id   AF-A0A0K8RGT6-F1
#
_cell.length_a   1.000
_cell.length_b   1.000
_cell.length_c   1.000
_cell.angle_alpha   90.00
_cell.angle_beta   90.00
_cell.angle_gamma   90.00
#
_symmetry.space_group_name_H-M   'P 1'
#
loop_
_entity.id
_entity.type
_entity.pdbx_description
1 polymer ?
#
loop_
_entity_poly.entity_id
_entity_poly.type
_entity_poly.pdbx_seq_one_letter_code
_entity_poly.pdbx_strand_id
1 'polypeptide(L)'
;MPAVSLFIVIVACLAGQITCAELDPALKRCPDEEFHKPGYSLGCTYTCRNGPPEDENEYWGNYRDATVCVVLENGDPNKFKHIGTCKNGACVQYEGDHIEQVWRKLPELQAEFHHCPQIKTDDIVDNCLYICQKSDDPRGPGYFYGIYLDYHRCNFKGGDGQCRSGLCIDGKIAGQYPIEN
;
A
#
# COMPACT_ATOMS: atom_id res chain seq x y z
N MET A 1 -13.98 28.90 -18.15
CA MET A 1 -13.79 28.67 -16.70
C MET A 1 -12.62 27.70 -16.58
N PRO A 2 -11.47 28.05 -16.00
CA PRO A 2 -10.42 27.07 -15.81
C PRO A 2 -10.89 26.07 -14.76
N ALA A 3 -10.89 24.79 -15.13
CA ALA A 3 -11.15 23.70 -14.20
C ALA A 3 -9.98 23.65 -13.21
N VAL A 4 -10.24 24.08 -11.97
CA VAL A 4 -9.35 23.81 -10.85
C VAL A 4 -9.50 22.32 -10.55
N SER A 5 -8.59 21.51 -11.07
CA SER A 5 -8.44 20.12 -10.62
C SER A 5 -7.92 20.17 -9.19
N LEU A 6 -8.81 20.05 -8.20
CA LEU A 6 -8.43 19.76 -6.83
C LEU A 6 -7.75 18.38 -6.83
N PHE A 7 -6.42 18.36 -6.78
CA PHE A 7 -5.68 17.15 -6.43
C PHE A 7 -5.88 16.91 -4.94
N ILE A 8 -6.90 16.12 -4.59
CA ILE A 8 -7.09 15.65 -3.22
C ILE A 8 -5.98 14.61 -2.97
N VAL A 9 -4.92 15.03 -2.28
CA VAL A 9 -3.80 14.15 -1.89
C VAL A 9 -4.24 13.39 -0.65
N ILE A 10 -4.62 12.13 -0.80
CA ILE A 10 -4.98 11.27 0.33
C ILE A 10 -3.81 10.34 0.69
N VAL A 11 -3.50 10.31 1.99
CA VAL A 11 -2.79 9.31 2.79
C VAL A 11 -1.26 9.40 2.87
N ALA A 12 -0.80 9.82 4.05
CA ALA A 12 0.22 9.09 4.81
C ALA A 12 -0.22 9.01 6.27
N CYS A 13 -0.31 7.79 6.81
CA CYS A 13 -0.51 7.60 8.23
C CYS A 13 0.86 7.62 8.92
N LEU A 14 1.04 8.62 9.77
CA LEU A 14 2.26 8.95 10.48
C LEU A 14 2.65 7.82 11.45
N ALA A 15 3.93 7.52 11.53
CA ALA A 15 4.46 6.63 12.55
C ALA A 15 4.26 7.26 13.93
N GLY A 16 3.23 6.85 14.65
CA GLY A 16 3.05 7.15 16.08
C GLY A 16 1.67 7.58 16.52
N GLN A 17 0.82 8.15 15.65
CA GLN A 17 -0.58 8.45 15.97
C GLN A 17 -1.47 8.21 14.75
N ILE A 18 -2.51 7.40 14.95
CA ILE A 18 -3.43 6.84 13.97
C ILE A 18 -4.43 7.91 13.49
N THR A 19 -3.93 9.02 12.96
CA THR A 19 -4.77 10.08 12.38
C THR A 19 -4.21 10.45 11.02
N CYS A 20 -4.73 9.80 9.98
CA CYS A 20 -4.55 10.19 8.60
C CYS A 20 -5.24 11.55 8.38
N ALA A 21 -4.54 12.64 8.65
CA ALA A 21 -4.98 14.01 8.38
C ALA A 21 -4.48 14.46 6.99
N GLU A 22 -5.21 15.37 6.36
CA GLU A 22 -4.72 16.04 5.15
C GLU A 22 -3.44 16.82 5.48
N LEU A 23 -2.38 16.59 4.71
CA LEU A 23 -1.09 17.22 4.95
C LEU A 23 -1.18 18.71 4.60
N ASP A 24 -0.92 19.58 5.58
CA ASP A 24 -0.91 21.02 5.35
C ASP A 24 0.25 21.39 4.38
N PRO A 25 -0.04 21.94 3.18
CA PRO A 25 1.00 22.36 2.24
C PRO A 25 1.99 23.37 2.82
N ALA A 26 1.59 24.18 3.81
CA ALA A 26 2.48 25.14 4.49
C ALA A 26 3.60 24.45 5.30
N LEU A 27 3.40 23.19 5.68
CA LEU A 27 4.34 22.35 6.40
C LEU A 27 5.21 21.46 5.48
N LYS A 28 5.07 21.59 4.16
CA LYS A 28 5.95 20.89 3.20
C LYS A 28 7.33 21.57 3.14
N ARG A 29 8.21 21.22 4.08
CA ARG A 29 9.56 21.79 4.15
C ARG A 29 10.67 20.75 4.10
N CYS A 30 10.38 19.47 4.25
CA CYS A 30 11.40 18.43 4.13
C CYS A 30 11.78 18.24 2.66
N PRO A 31 13.06 17.91 2.36
CA PRO A 31 13.47 17.60 0.99
C PRO A 31 12.76 16.33 0.48
N ASP A 32 12.79 16.07 -0.81
CA ASP A 32 12.36 14.76 -1.30
C ASP A 32 13.47 13.73 -1.05
N GLU A 33 13.12 12.57 -0.49
CA GLU A 33 14.08 11.55 -0.06
C GLU A 33 13.82 10.17 -0.69
N GLU A 34 14.87 9.36 -0.74
CA GLU A 34 14.75 7.95 -1.12
C GLU A 34 14.18 7.13 0.05
N PHE A 35 13.38 6.11 -0.25
CA PHE A 35 12.91 5.20 0.78
C PHE A 35 13.96 4.14 1.09
N HIS A 36 14.36 4.06 2.38
CA HIS A 36 15.48 3.22 2.81
C HIS A 36 15.09 2.02 3.67
N LYS A 37 13.84 1.97 4.16
CA LYS A 37 13.34 0.84 4.96
C LYS A 37 13.04 -0.35 4.02
N PRO A 38 13.03 -1.58 4.54
CA PRO A 38 12.74 -2.74 3.71
C PRO A 38 11.24 -2.82 3.35
N GLY A 39 10.93 -3.40 2.19
CA GLY A 39 9.56 -3.62 1.73
C GLY A 39 8.87 -2.35 1.23
N TYR A 40 7.56 -2.25 1.45
CA TYR A 40 6.73 -1.10 1.04
C TYR A 40 6.90 0.09 1.98
N SER A 41 6.88 1.30 1.40
CA SER A 41 6.59 2.52 2.16
C SER A 41 5.11 2.59 2.55
N LEU A 42 4.81 3.04 3.78
CA LEU A 42 3.44 3.36 4.20
C LEU A 42 3.05 4.74 3.67
N GLY A 43 2.39 4.77 2.51
CA GLY A 43 2.18 6.01 1.77
C GLY A 43 3.49 6.57 1.17
N CYS A 44 3.42 7.81 0.68
CA CYS A 44 4.48 8.40 -0.14
C CYS A 44 5.08 9.68 0.43
N THR A 45 4.85 9.93 1.72
CA THR A 45 5.41 11.07 2.44
C THR A 45 6.01 10.62 3.76
N TYR A 46 6.89 11.45 4.31
CA TYR A 46 7.54 11.23 5.59
C TYR A 46 7.62 12.54 6.36
N THR A 47 7.87 12.46 7.67
CA THR A 47 8.07 13.64 8.51
C THR A 47 9.52 13.88 8.86
N CYS A 48 9.86 15.15 9.06
CA CYS A 48 11.17 15.57 9.51
C CYS A 48 11.06 16.82 10.41
N ARG A 49 12.13 17.09 11.14
CA ARG A 49 12.34 18.38 11.79
C ARG A 49 13.15 19.26 10.84
N ASN A 50 12.54 20.34 10.35
CA ASN A 50 13.19 21.32 9.49
C ASN A 50 12.92 22.76 9.93
N GLY A 51 13.07 23.00 11.24
CA GLY A 51 12.95 24.29 11.88
C GLY A 51 14.11 24.53 12.85
N PRO A 52 14.24 25.76 13.40
CA PRO A 52 15.18 26.01 14.49
C PRO A 52 14.84 25.14 15.72
N PRO A 53 15.78 24.93 16.67
CA PRO A 53 15.60 24.00 17.78
C PRO A 53 14.35 24.23 18.65
N GLU A 54 13.88 25.47 18.74
CA GLU A 54 12.65 25.89 19.44
C GLU A 54 11.35 25.65 18.66
N ASP A 55 11.45 25.29 17.38
CA ASP A 55 10.30 24.99 16.53
C ASP A 55 9.83 23.56 16.77
N GLU A 56 8.67 23.43 17.41
CA GLU A 56 8.04 22.14 17.69
C GLU A 56 7.19 21.62 16.51
N ASN A 57 7.11 22.36 15.40
CA ASN A 57 6.35 21.90 14.23
C ASN A 57 6.99 20.66 13.60
N GLU A 58 6.13 19.69 13.27
CA GLU A 58 6.50 18.56 12.43
C GLU A 58 6.27 18.94 10.96
N TYR A 59 7.32 18.86 10.17
CA TYR A 59 7.27 19.12 8.73
C TYR A 59 7.20 17.81 7.98
N TRP A 60 6.83 17.87 6.70
CA TRP A 60 6.77 16.70 5.84
C TRP A 60 7.45 16.90 4.48
N GLY A 61 7.79 15.79 3.83
CA GLY A 61 8.37 15.71 2.49
C GLY A 61 7.92 14.45 1.76
N ASN A 62 8.25 14.35 0.48
CA ASN A 62 7.87 13.20 -0.34
C ASN A 62 8.96 12.14 -0.37
N TYR A 63 8.56 10.88 -0.47
CA TYR A 63 9.45 9.89 -1.07
C TYR A 63 9.52 10.10 -2.59
N ARG A 64 10.66 9.76 -3.18
CA ARG A 64 10.86 9.88 -4.63
C ARG A 64 9.79 9.14 -5.41
N ASP A 65 9.43 9.71 -6.55
CA ASP A 65 8.55 9.04 -7.52
C ASP A 65 9.09 7.66 -7.89
N ALA A 66 8.17 6.73 -8.17
CA ALA A 66 8.43 5.30 -8.37
C ALA A 66 8.82 4.51 -7.09
N THR A 67 8.90 5.15 -5.92
CA THR A 67 8.99 4.39 -4.65
C THR A 67 7.79 3.47 -4.50
N VAL A 68 8.05 2.21 -4.17
CA VAL A 68 7.02 1.19 -3.97
C VAL A 68 6.29 1.45 -2.64
N CYS A 69 4.97 1.52 -2.68
CA CYS A 69 4.15 1.98 -1.56
C CYS A 69 2.91 1.13 -1.35
N VAL A 70 2.38 1.19 -0.13
CA VAL A 70 1.11 0.57 0.25
C VAL A 70 0.21 1.55 0.97
N VAL A 71 -1.08 1.46 0.68
CA VAL A 71 -2.13 2.23 1.36
C VAL A 71 -2.94 1.31 2.24
N LEU A 72 -3.03 1.70 3.51
CA LEU A 72 -3.83 1.05 4.53
C LEU A 72 -4.94 2.02 4.98
N GLU A 73 -6.12 1.50 5.30
CA GLU A 73 -7.17 2.31 5.91
C GLU A 73 -6.76 2.71 7.32
N ASN A 74 -6.63 4.02 7.59
CA ASN A 74 -6.21 4.56 8.87
C ASN A 74 -4.91 3.94 9.40
N GLY A 75 -4.02 3.47 8.51
CA GLY A 75 -2.76 2.84 8.91
C GLY A 75 -2.90 1.45 9.54
N ASP A 76 -4.10 0.86 9.57
CA ASP A 76 -4.32 -0.49 10.10
C ASP A 76 -3.81 -1.54 9.09
N PRO A 77 -2.78 -2.34 9.42
CA PRO A 77 -2.27 -3.38 8.52
C PRO A 77 -3.32 -4.42 8.11
N ASN A 78 -4.37 -4.61 8.91
CA ASN A 78 -5.46 -5.52 8.60
C ASN A 78 -6.47 -4.92 7.60
N LYS A 79 -6.39 -3.62 7.34
CA LYS A 79 -7.27 -2.92 6.41
C LYS A 79 -6.51 -2.47 5.17
N PHE A 80 -5.99 -3.44 4.44
CA PHE A 80 -5.33 -3.23 3.16
C PHE A 80 -6.27 -2.58 2.14
N LYS A 81 -5.82 -1.51 1.46
CA LYS A 81 -6.52 -0.91 0.32
C LYS A 81 -5.87 -1.28 -1.01
N HIS A 82 -4.63 -0.86 -1.23
CA HIS A 82 -3.92 -1.13 -2.48
C HIS A 82 -2.40 -0.99 -2.34
N ILE A 83 -1.69 -1.65 -3.26
CA ILE A 83 -0.25 -1.45 -3.52
C ILE A 83 -0.12 -0.53 -4.74
N GLY A 84 0.92 0.28 -4.77
CA GLY A 84 1.17 1.20 -5.86
C GLY A 84 2.60 1.72 -5.90
N THR A 85 2.78 2.80 -6.65
CA THR A 85 4.02 3.57 -6.68
C THR A 85 3.78 5.03 -6.37
N CYS A 86 4.78 5.67 -5.76
CA CYS A 86 4.73 7.08 -5.44
C CYS A 86 4.74 7.93 -6.70
N LYS A 87 3.83 8.91 -6.72
CA LYS A 87 3.77 9.95 -7.74
C LYS A 87 3.35 11.26 -7.08
N ASN A 88 4.24 12.24 -7.07
CA ASN A 88 4.04 13.54 -6.41
C ASN A 88 3.61 13.42 -4.94
N GLY A 89 4.14 12.44 -4.20
CA GLY A 89 3.81 12.22 -2.79
C GLY A 89 2.50 11.46 -2.54
N ALA A 90 1.81 10.99 -3.58
CA ALA A 90 0.64 10.10 -3.45
C ALA A 90 0.99 8.67 -3.86
N CYS A 91 0.44 7.69 -3.14
CA CYS A 91 0.58 6.28 -3.50
C CYS A 91 -0.49 5.88 -4.53
N VAL A 92 -0.09 5.83 -5.81
CA VAL A 92 -1.01 5.61 -6.92
C VAL A 92 -1.05 4.13 -7.26
N GLN A 93 -2.25 3.54 -7.20
CA GLN A 93 -2.46 2.17 -7.64
C GLN A 93 -2.21 2.06 -9.14
N TYR A 94 -1.67 0.93 -9.57
CA TYR A 94 -1.69 0.57 -10.97
C TYR A 94 -3.14 0.39 -11.44
N GLU A 95 -3.53 1.13 -12.47
CA GLU A 95 -4.82 1.04 -13.14
C GLU A 95 -4.61 0.69 -14.63
N GLY A 96 -5.46 -0.16 -15.22
CA GLY A 96 -5.38 -0.51 -16.63
C GLY A 96 -6.14 -1.80 -16.98
N ASP A 97 -6.38 -1.99 -18.28
CA ASP A 97 -6.93 -3.25 -18.79
C ASP A 97 -5.94 -4.41 -18.53
N HIS A 98 -6.47 -5.60 -18.22
CA HIS A 98 -5.68 -6.77 -17.83
C HIS A 98 -4.83 -6.55 -16.57
N ILE A 99 -5.30 -5.72 -15.64
CA ILE A 99 -4.64 -5.46 -14.36
C ILE A 99 -4.17 -6.75 -13.66
N GLU A 100 -4.96 -7.84 -13.75
CA GLU A 100 -4.63 -9.16 -13.19
C GLU A 100 -3.35 -9.77 -13.80
N GLN A 101 -3.12 -9.58 -15.10
CA GLN A 101 -1.91 -10.03 -15.80
C GLN A 101 -0.71 -9.12 -15.51
N VAL A 102 -0.97 -7.83 -15.32
CA VAL A 102 0.05 -6.84 -14.97
C VAL A 102 0.51 -7.06 -13.53
N TRP A 103 -0.42 -7.26 -12.59
CA TRP A 103 -0.13 -7.50 -11.16
C TRP A 103 0.88 -8.62 -10.95
N ARG A 104 0.76 -9.72 -11.68
CA ARG A 104 1.70 -10.86 -11.61
C ARG A 104 3.11 -10.54 -12.08
N LYS A 105 3.27 -9.46 -12.84
CA LYS A 105 4.55 -9.02 -13.41
C LYS A 105 5.08 -7.75 -12.75
N LEU A 106 4.30 -7.16 -11.84
CA LEU A 106 4.72 -5.95 -11.12
C LEU A 106 5.95 -6.30 -10.28
N PRO A 107 7.08 -5.59 -10.46
CA PRO A 107 8.22 -5.67 -9.56
C PRO A 107 7.82 -5.56 -8.09
N GLU A 108 6.81 -4.74 -7.82
CA GLU A 108 6.25 -4.46 -6.51
C GLU A 108 5.51 -5.64 -5.90
N LEU A 109 5.24 -6.71 -6.65
CA LEU A 109 4.61 -7.95 -6.19
C LEU A 109 5.52 -9.17 -6.44
N GLN A 110 6.83 -8.94 -6.56
CA GLN A 110 7.80 -10.02 -6.66
C GLN A 110 8.11 -10.63 -5.29
N ALA A 111 8.80 -11.78 -5.32
CA ALA A 111 9.11 -12.59 -4.16
C ALA A 111 9.84 -11.81 -3.04
N GLU A 112 10.61 -10.78 -3.38
CA GLU A 112 11.29 -9.89 -2.44
C GLU A 112 10.35 -9.08 -1.53
N PHE A 113 9.08 -8.91 -1.93
CA PHE A 113 8.05 -8.29 -1.10
C PHE A 113 7.12 -9.31 -0.42
N HIS A 114 7.22 -10.60 -0.78
CA HIS A 114 6.35 -11.69 -0.29
C HIS A 114 6.92 -12.36 0.96
N HIS A 115 7.00 -11.60 2.06
CA HIS A 115 7.61 -12.09 3.29
C HIS A 115 6.61 -12.53 4.35
N CYS A 116 5.33 -12.17 4.21
CA CYS A 116 4.31 -12.58 5.16
C CYS A 116 3.92 -14.04 4.94
N PRO A 117 3.50 -14.77 6.00
CA PRO A 117 3.03 -16.14 5.85
C PRO A 117 1.80 -16.23 4.94
N GLN A 118 1.42 -17.44 4.55
CA GLN A 118 0.09 -17.62 3.96
C GLN A 118 -0.94 -17.75 5.09
N ILE A 119 -2.12 -17.13 4.92
CA ILE A 119 -3.21 -17.20 5.90
C ILE A 119 -4.30 -18.14 5.42
N LYS A 120 -4.79 -18.96 6.35
CA LYS A 120 -6.03 -19.71 6.24
C LYS A 120 -7.04 -19.15 7.25
N THR A 121 -8.21 -18.74 6.77
CA THR A 121 -9.36 -18.38 7.60
C THR A 121 -10.65 -18.91 6.96
N ASP A 122 -11.74 -18.92 7.72
CA ASP A 122 -13.08 -19.28 7.24
C ASP A 122 -13.93 -18.04 6.88
N ASP A 123 -13.49 -16.86 7.35
CA ASP A 123 -14.11 -15.56 7.08
C ASP A 123 -14.05 -15.21 5.58
N ILE A 124 -15.00 -14.42 5.10
CA ILE A 124 -14.94 -13.87 3.74
C ILE A 124 -14.10 -12.60 3.79
N VAL A 125 -13.08 -12.52 2.96
CA VAL A 125 -12.15 -11.38 2.92
C VAL A 125 -12.45 -10.44 1.77
N ASP A 126 -12.20 -9.15 1.95
CA ASP A 126 -12.36 -8.18 0.85
C ASP A 126 -11.19 -8.25 -0.15
N ASN A 127 -10.01 -8.62 0.32
CA ASN A 127 -8.80 -8.75 -0.49
C ASN A 127 -8.12 -10.10 -0.22
N CYS A 128 -7.61 -10.73 -1.28
CA CYS A 128 -6.83 -11.97 -1.19
C CYS A 128 -5.34 -11.75 -0.89
N LEU A 129 -4.94 -10.48 -0.80
CA LEU A 129 -3.65 -10.00 -0.30
C LEU A 129 -3.85 -9.28 1.02
N TYR A 130 -2.84 -9.36 1.87
CA TYR A 130 -2.79 -8.64 3.13
C TYR A 130 -1.37 -8.15 3.41
N ILE A 131 -1.22 -7.22 4.34
CA ILE A 131 0.07 -6.65 4.71
C ILE A 131 0.45 -7.07 6.12
N CYS A 132 1.70 -7.47 6.32
CA CYS A 132 2.28 -7.64 7.64
C CYS A 132 3.49 -6.74 7.82
N GLN A 133 3.72 -6.37 9.07
CA GLN A 133 4.93 -5.67 9.49
C GLN A 133 5.96 -6.70 9.98
N LYS A 134 7.22 -6.51 9.58
CA LYS A 134 8.36 -7.22 10.18
C LYS A 134 9.35 -6.22 10.75
N SER A 135 9.95 -6.57 11.89
CA SER A 135 10.85 -5.69 12.66
C SER A 135 12.25 -6.28 12.81
N ASP A 136 12.65 -7.14 11.87
CA ASP A 136 13.92 -7.86 11.84
C ASP A 136 15.07 -7.08 11.17
N ASP A 137 14.80 -5.89 10.64
CA ASP A 137 15.79 -5.05 9.96
C ASP A 137 16.28 -3.88 10.83
N PRO A 138 17.61 -3.62 10.89
CA PRO A 138 18.17 -2.52 11.68
C PRO A 138 17.76 -1.12 11.20
N ARG A 139 17.26 -0.97 9.96
CA ARG A 139 16.74 0.29 9.42
C ARG A 139 15.32 0.62 9.91
N GLY A 140 14.70 -0.28 10.66
CA GLY A 140 13.36 -0.16 11.19
C GLY A 140 12.38 -1.13 10.54
N PRO A 141 11.09 -1.07 10.91
CA PRO A 141 10.12 -2.04 10.45
C PRO A 141 9.85 -1.91 8.95
N GLY A 142 9.78 -3.06 8.28
CA GLY A 142 9.35 -3.19 6.90
C GLY A 142 7.92 -3.69 6.78
N TYR A 143 7.28 -3.33 5.67
CA TYR A 143 5.94 -3.79 5.32
C TYR A 143 6.04 -4.69 4.11
N PHE A 144 5.37 -5.83 4.18
CA PHE A 144 5.44 -6.87 3.17
C PHE A 144 4.04 -7.40 2.91
N TYR A 145 3.84 -8.04 1.77
CA TYR A 145 2.57 -8.69 1.50
C TYR A 145 2.63 -10.18 1.82
N GLY A 146 1.44 -10.73 2.07
CA GLY A 146 1.15 -12.16 2.08
C GLY A 146 -0.16 -12.41 1.36
N ILE A 147 -0.42 -13.68 1.05
CA ILE A 147 -1.65 -14.10 0.39
C ILE A 147 -2.48 -15.00 1.28
N TYR A 148 -3.79 -14.88 1.15
CA TYR A 148 -4.69 -15.94 1.60
C TYR A 148 -4.52 -17.17 0.70
N LEU A 149 -4.73 -18.35 1.27
CA LEU A 149 -4.66 -19.59 0.49
C LEU A 149 -5.60 -19.57 -0.72
N ASP A 150 -5.19 -20.24 -1.79
CA ASP A 150 -6.08 -20.41 -2.94
C ASP A 150 -7.38 -21.10 -2.52
N TYR A 151 -8.43 -20.81 -3.30
CA TYR A 151 -9.80 -21.28 -3.05
C TYR A 151 -10.50 -20.62 -1.86
N HIS A 152 -9.80 -19.79 -1.09
CA HIS A 152 -10.43 -18.99 -0.04
C HIS A 152 -11.48 -18.03 -0.63
N ARG A 153 -12.56 -17.79 0.13
CA ARG A 153 -13.68 -16.96 -0.33
C ARG A 153 -13.34 -15.49 -0.16
N CYS A 154 -13.63 -14.69 -1.16
CA CYS A 154 -13.42 -13.24 -1.12
C CYS A 154 -14.60 -12.47 -1.71
N ASN A 155 -14.67 -11.17 -1.44
CA ASN A 155 -15.69 -10.28 -1.98
C ASN A 155 -15.26 -9.71 -3.34
N PHE A 156 -15.74 -10.31 -4.44
CA PHE A 156 -15.45 -9.81 -5.77
C PHE A 156 -16.52 -8.78 -6.19
N LYS A 157 -16.18 -7.48 -6.11
CA LYS A 157 -17.07 -6.37 -6.53
C LYS A 157 -18.47 -6.44 -5.91
N GLY A 158 -18.58 -6.82 -4.64
CA GLY A 158 -19.84 -6.99 -3.91
C GLY A 158 -20.50 -8.38 -4.08
N GLY A 159 -19.85 -9.31 -4.79
CA GLY A 159 -20.34 -10.66 -5.03
C GLY A 159 -19.36 -11.76 -4.62
N ASP A 160 -19.70 -13.00 -4.97
CA ASP A 160 -18.91 -14.18 -4.64
C ASP A 160 -17.61 -14.22 -5.47
N GLY A 161 -16.49 -14.17 -4.77
CA GLY A 161 -15.15 -14.30 -5.32
C GLY A 161 -14.39 -15.46 -4.72
N GLN A 162 -13.29 -15.81 -5.39
CA GLN A 162 -12.35 -16.81 -4.91
C GLN A 162 -10.90 -16.38 -5.12
N CYS A 163 -10.08 -16.60 -4.09
CA CYS A 163 -8.66 -16.28 -4.13
C CYS A 163 -7.89 -17.20 -5.09
N ARG A 164 -7.06 -16.56 -5.92
CA ARG A 164 -6.12 -17.17 -6.88
C ARG A 164 -4.82 -16.38 -6.88
N SER A 165 -3.76 -16.94 -6.30
CA SER A 165 -2.44 -16.30 -6.23
C SER A 165 -2.49 -14.86 -5.74
N GLY A 166 -3.22 -14.63 -4.64
CA GLY A 166 -3.40 -13.31 -4.05
C GLY A 166 -4.44 -12.39 -4.71
N LEU A 167 -5.04 -12.79 -5.83
CA LEU A 167 -6.11 -12.02 -6.48
C LEU A 167 -7.48 -12.57 -6.11
N CYS A 168 -8.42 -11.67 -5.83
CA CYS A 168 -9.83 -12.02 -5.74
C CYS A 168 -10.43 -12.06 -7.16
N ILE A 169 -10.83 -13.24 -7.63
CA ILE A 169 -11.37 -13.47 -8.96
C ILE A 169 -12.87 -13.81 -8.85
N ASP A 170 -13.68 -13.43 -9.84
CA ASP A 170 -15.09 -13.84 -9.92
C ASP A 170 -15.22 -15.37 -9.77
N GLY A 171 -15.98 -15.81 -8.77
CA GLY A 171 -16.16 -17.21 -8.46
C GLY A 171 -16.70 -18.05 -9.63
N LYS A 172 -17.41 -17.44 -10.59
CA LYS A 172 -17.94 -18.12 -11.77
C LYS A 172 -16.86 -18.57 -12.75
N ILE A 173 -15.72 -17.87 -12.77
CA ILE A 173 -14.62 -18.13 -13.71
C ILE A 173 -13.30 -18.50 -13.01
N ALA A 174 -13.24 -18.44 -11.68
CA ALA A 174 -12.01 -18.70 -10.90
C ALA A 174 -11.36 -20.07 -11.20
N GLY A 175 -12.13 -21.07 -11.63
CA GLY A 175 -11.59 -22.37 -12.06
C GLY A 175 -10.79 -22.35 -13.36
N GLN A 176 -10.89 -21.27 -14.14
CA GLN A 176 -10.17 -21.07 -15.41
C GLN A 176 -8.83 -20.35 -15.21
N TYR A 177 -8.59 -19.81 -14.01
CA TYR A 177 -7.38 -19.06 -13.69
C TYR A 177 -6.31 -19.97 -13.09
N PRO A 178 -5.07 -19.94 -13.60
CA PRO A 178 -3.98 -20.74 -13.05
C PRO A 178 -3.56 -20.21 -11.68
N ILE A 179 -3.13 -21.14 -10.83
CA ILE A 179 -2.45 -20.91 -9.55
C ILE A 179 -0.95 -20.97 -9.81
N GLU A 180 -0.23 -19.90 -9.48
CA GLU A 180 1.18 -19.69 -9.83
C GLU A 180 2.07 -19.42 -8.60
N ASN A 181 1.64 -19.87 -7.42
CA ASN A 181 2.34 -19.60 -6.15
C ASN A 181 3.71 -20.26 -6.07
#